data_AF-A0A416REV1-F1
#
_entry.id   AF-A0A416REV1-F1
#
_cell.length_a   1.000
_cell.length_b   1.000
_cell.length_c   1.000
_cell.angle_alpha   90.00
_cell.angle_beta   90.00
_cell.angle_gamma   90.00
#
_symmetry.space_group_name_H-M   'P 1'
#
loop_
_entity.id
_entity.type
_entity.pdbx_description
1 polymer ?
#
loop_
_entity_poly.entity_id
_entity_poly.type
_entity_poly.pdbx_seq_one_letter_code
_entity_poly.pdbx_strand_id
1 'polypeptide(L)' 'MKIELNEHEALTLYRILCRWESTGKLTVEGEEEPQMLWDLQCVLEKELEPVDEVITKRLV' A
#
# COMPACT_ATOMS: atom_id res chain seq x y z
N MET A 1 -3.50 11.88 9.09
CA MET A 1 -3.19 11.70 7.67
C MET A 1 -4.48 11.46 6.90
N LYS A 2 -4.66 12.09 5.74
CA LYS A 2 -5.73 11.81 4.79
C LYS A 2 -5.06 11.38 3.48
N ILE A 3 -5.44 10.22 2.95
CA ILE A 3 -4.99 9.76 1.63
C ILE A 3 -6.13 10.05 0.67
N GLU A 4 -5.88 10.95 -0.28
CA GLU A 4 -6.84 11.27 -1.34
C GLU A 4 -6.57 10.34 -2.51
N LEU A 5 -7.61 9.62 -2.93
CA LEU A 5 -7.57 8.71 -4.06
C LEU A 5 -8.49 9.26 -5.14
N ASN A 6 -8.08 9.16 -6.39
CA ASN A 6 -8.99 9.36 -7.51
C ASN A 6 -9.93 8.14 -7.68
N GLU A 7 -10.93 8.27 -8.55
CA GLU A 7 -11.94 7.20 -8.76
C GLU A 7 -11.33 5.86 -9.17
N HIS A 8 -10.30 5.89 -10.03
CA HIS A 8 -9.60 4.69 -10.50
C HIS A 8 -8.79 4.03 -9.39
N GLU A 9 -8.02 4.80 -8.63
CA GLU A 9 -7.25 4.32 -7.49
C GLU A 9 -8.15 3.73 -6.40
N ALA A 10 -9.27 4.41 -6.09
CA ALA A 10 -10.23 3.93 -5.12
C ALA A 10 -10.86 2.59 -5.54
N LEU A 11 -11.23 2.45 -6.81
CA LEU A 11 -11.77 1.19 -7.34
C LEU A 11 -10.72 0.08 -7.34
N THR A 12 -9.48 0.41 -7.67
CA THR A 12 -8.34 -0.52 -7.68
C THR A 12 -8.07 -1.04 -6.28
N LEU A 13 -7.95 -0.14 -5.29
CA LEU A 13 -7.78 -0.50 -3.89
C LEU A 13 -8.96 -1.32 -3.36
N TYR A 14 -10.19 -0.95 -3.71
CA TYR A 14 -11.39 -1.70 -3.33
C TYR A 14 -11.33 -3.16 -3.80
N ARG A 15 -10.93 -3.41 -5.06
CA ARG A 15 -10.79 -4.78 -5.60
C ARG A 15 -9.75 -5.60 -4.85
N ILE A 16 -8.60 -4.99 -4.54
CA ILE A 16 -7.54 -5.63 -3.74
C ILE A 16 -8.07 -6.01 -2.35
N LEU A 17 -8.77 -5.09 -1.68
CA LEU A 17 -9.33 -5.32 -0.35
C LEU A 17 -10.42 -6.42 -0.35
N CYS A 18 -11.30 -6.47 -1.36
CA CYS A 18 -12.29 -7.54 -1.48
C CYS A 18 -11.66 -8.92 -1.68
N ARG A 19 -10.59 -9.03 -2.48
CA ARG A 19 -9.85 -10.30 -2.62
C ARG A 19 -9.13 -10.66 -1.33
N TRP A 20 -8.57 -9.69 -0.63
CA TRP A 20 -7.96 -9.93 0.67
C TRP A 20 -8.98 -10.41 1.71
N GLU A 21 -10.14 -9.77 1.80
CA GLU A 21 -11.22 -10.16 2.72
C GLU A 21 -11.68 -11.61 2.49
N SER A 22 -11.80 -12.01 1.22
CA SER A 22 -12.27 -13.36 0.85
C SER A 22 -11.21 -14.46 1.00
N THR A 23 -9.92 -14.14 0.81
CA THR A 23 -8.84 -15.15 0.78
C THR A 23 -7.92 -15.11 2.00
N GLY A 24 -7.95 -14.03 2.78
CA GLY A 24 -7.00 -13.74 3.85
C GLY A 24 -5.58 -13.40 3.35
N LYS A 25 -5.37 -13.30 2.03
CA LYS A 25 -4.06 -13.05 1.42
C LYS A 25 -4.11 -11.79 0.56
N LEU A 26 -3.09 -10.96 0.67
CA LEU A 26 -2.95 -9.79 -0.18
C LEU A 26 -2.44 -10.26 -1.54
N THR A 27 -3.34 -10.31 -2.53
CA THR A 27 -3.04 -10.74 -3.89
C THR A 27 -3.30 -9.61 -4.88
N VAL A 28 -2.40 -9.47 -5.84
CA VAL A 28 -2.47 -8.46 -6.91
C VAL A 28 -2.55 -9.13 -8.28
N GLU A 29 -3.23 -8.47 -9.20
CA GLU A 29 -3.45 -8.86 -10.60
C GLU A 29 -3.09 -7.71 -11.54
N GLY A 30 -2.50 -8.05 -12.70
CA GLY A 30 -2.07 -7.06 -13.68
C GLY A 30 -0.92 -6.17 -13.17
N GLU A 31 -0.68 -5.07 -13.87
CA GLU A 31 0.42 -4.14 -13.57
C GLU A 31 -0.03 -2.95 -12.70
N GLU A 32 -1.32 -2.60 -12.74
CA GLU A 32 -1.86 -1.44 -12.02
C GLU A 32 -1.94 -1.68 -10.50
N GLU A 33 -2.35 -2.87 -10.06
CA GLU A 33 -2.52 -3.18 -8.64
C GLU A 33 -1.21 -3.24 -7.86
N PRO A 34 -0.11 -3.85 -8.37
CA PRO A 34 1.20 -3.74 -7.74
C PRO A 34 1.68 -2.29 -7.61
N GLN A 35 1.50 -1.47 -8.66
CA GLN A 35 1.89 -0.06 -8.64
C GLN A 35 1.09 0.72 -7.59
N MET A 36 -0.23 0.51 -7.52
CA MET A 36 -1.10 1.13 -6.52
C MET A 36 -0.67 0.81 -5.09
N LEU A 37 -0.32 -0.46 -4.80
CA LEU A 37 0.17 -0.84 -3.47
C LEU A 37 1.53 -0.22 -3.15
N TRP A 38 2.41 -0.12 -4.15
CA TRP A 38 3.71 0.54 -4.00
C TRP A 38 3.55 2.03 -3.67
N ASP A 39 2.71 2.74 -4.43
CA ASP A 39 2.45 4.16 -4.21
C ASP A 39 1.82 4.41 -2.84
N LEU A 40 0.88 3.54 -2.44
CA LEU A 40 0.28 3.57 -1.10
C LEU A 40 1.34 3.33 -0.02
N GLN A 41 2.22 2.35 -0.21
CA GLN A 41 3.33 2.08 0.72
C GLN A 41 4.23 3.30 0.86
N CYS A 42 4.66 3.94 -0.23
CA CYS A 42 5.51 5.13 -0.18
C CYS A 42 4.84 6.31 0.55
N VAL A 43 3.53 6.52 0.34
CA VAL A 43 2.77 7.54 1.08
C VAL A 43 2.74 7.19 2.57
N LEU A 44 2.48 5.94 2.92
CA LEU A 44 2.44 5.49 4.31
C LEU A 44 3.82 5.60 4.97
N GLU A 45 4.90 5.20 4.30
CA GLU A 45 6.27 5.35 4.80
C GLU A 45 6.56 6.82 5.07
N LYS A 46 6.34 7.70 4.09
CA LYS A 46 6.61 9.15 4.24
C LYS A 46 5.82 9.78 5.39
N GLU A 47 4.56 9.41 5.56
CA GLU A 47 3.66 10.03 6.54
C GLU A 47 3.74 9.38 7.94
N LEU A 48 4.17 8.12 8.02
CA LEU A 48 4.33 7.38 9.27
C LEU A 48 5.77 7.39 9.79
N GLU A 49 6.74 7.89 9.03
CA GLU A 49 8.12 8.12 9.45
C GLU A 49 8.32 9.53 10.07
N PRO A 50 9.30 9.70 10.98
CA PRO A 50 10.72 9.45 10.73
C PRO A 50 11.06 8.03 11.12
N VAL A 51 11.75 7.25 10.26
CA VAL A 51 12.35 6.01 10.76
C VAL A 51 13.29 6.43 11.87
N ASP A 52 12.97 6.04 13.09
CA ASP A 52 13.94 5.97 14.16
C ASP A 52 15.12 5.15 13.61
N GLU A 53 16.29 5.78 13.37
CA GLU A 53 17.46 5.17 12.68
C GLU A 53 17.88 3.82 13.27
N VAL A 54 17.38 3.49 14.46
CA VAL A 54 17.51 2.19 15.14
C VAL A 54 16.81 1.05 14.39
N ILE A 55 15.71 1.31 13.67
CA ILE A 55 14.94 0.29 12.92
C ILE A 55 15.58 0.02 11.55
N THR A 56 16.03 1.06 10.84
CA THR A 56 16.68 0.93 9.52
C THR A 56 18.04 0.23 9.57
N LYS A 57 18.72 0.20 10.72
CA LYS A 57 20.00 -0.52 10.88
C LYS A 57 19.90 -2.04 10.95
N ARG A 58 18.70 -2.63 10.96
CA ARG A 58 18.53 -4.10 11.00
C ARG A 58 18.45 -4.77 9.63
N LEU A 59 18.51 -3.99 8.56
CA LEU A 59 18.59 -4.50 7.19
C LEU A 59 19.91 -4.04 6.55
N VAL A 60 21.03 -4.55 7.07
CA VAL A 60 22.34 -4.56 6.40
C VAL A 60 22.81 -6.00 6.33
#